data_AF-A0A927T4B6-F1
#
_entry.id   AF-A0A927T4B6-F1
#
_cell.length_a   1.000
_cell.length_b   1.000
_cell.length_c   1.000
_cell.angle_alpha   90.00
_cell.angle_beta   90.00
_cell.angle_gamma   90.00
#
_symmetry.space_group_name_H-M   'P 1'
#
loop_
_entity.id
_entity.type
_entity.pdbx_description
1 polymer ?
#
loop_
_entity_poly.entity_id
_entity_poly.type
_entity_poly.pdbx_seq_one_letter_code
_entity_poly.pdbx_strand_id
1 'polypeptide(L)'
;MIEARKIVIPKEAEKEITFMLFNYLNIDNLIEKRKKDLIENVNISNNAWLKSLNESANTLEDVVIKFDNDKTILKLKRWKLLINSFNSRLYDNENPVYYWLIRLKYMDKVEENTLLEKLDIDKEELKNLDIYLKWKLYCLAVERNLFDGGEVNV
;
A
#
# COMPACT_ATOMS: atom_id res chain seq x y z
N MET A 1 -32.30 7.19 8.05
CA MET A 1 -31.96 6.44 6.83
C MET A 1 -30.89 7.24 6.11
N ILE A 2 -29.65 6.77 6.10
CA ILE A 2 -28.59 7.38 5.30
C ILE A 2 -28.80 6.81 3.89
N GLU A 3 -29.11 7.67 2.94
CA GLU A 3 -29.17 7.34 1.52
C GLU A 3 -27.89 6.61 1.14
N ALA A 4 -28.01 5.35 0.74
CA ALA A 4 -26.89 4.51 0.34
C ALA A 4 -26.33 5.03 -0.98
N ARG A 5 -25.50 6.08 -0.93
CA ARG A 5 -24.57 6.38 -2.02
C ARG A 5 -23.80 5.10 -2.29
N LYS A 6 -24.00 4.53 -3.48
CA LYS A 6 -23.33 3.30 -3.90
C LYS A 6 -21.83 3.52 -3.72
N ILE A 7 -21.23 2.78 -2.80
CA ILE A 7 -19.78 2.81 -2.59
C ILE A 7 -19.15 2.29 -3.88
N VAL A 8 -18.37 3.14 -4.54
CA VAL A 8 -17.66 2.79 -5.77
C VAL A 8 -16.17 3.04 -5.55
N ILE A 9 -15.37 2.00 -5.75
CA ILE A 9 -13.91 2.06 -5.78
C ILE A 9 -13.50 1.58 -7.18
N PRO A 10 -12.66 2.32 -7.93
CA PRO A 10 -12.11 1.82 -9.18
C PRO A 10 -11.40 0.48 -8.97
N LYS A 11 -11.53 -0.46 -9.90
CA LYS A 11 -11.01 -1.84 -9.75
C LYS A 11 -9.50 -1.86 -9.52
N GLU A 12 -8.77 -0.98 -10.19
CA GLU A 12 -7.32 -0.81 -10.09
C GLU A 12 -6.94 -0.30 -8.69
N ALA A 13 -7.69 0.68 -8.18
CA ALA A 13 -7.49 1.22 -6.85
C ALA A 13 -7.82 0.18 -5.76
N GLU A 14 -8.90 -0.60 -5.93
CA GLU A 14 -9.25 -1.67 -5.00
C GLU A 14 -8.16 -2.75 -4.93
N LYS A 15 -7.64 -3.17 -6.09
CA LYS A 15 -6.50 -4.11 -6.16
C LYS A 15 -5.28 -3.57 -5.44
N GLU A 16 -4.93 -2.31 -5.69
CA GLU A 16 -3.79 -1.66 -5.06
C GLU A 16 -3.96 -1.56 -3.54
N ILE A 17 -5.11 -1.09 -3.06
CA ILE A 17 -5.43 -1.02 -1.63
C ILE A 17 -5.32 -2.40 -0.97
N THR A 18 -5.92 -3.41 -1.60
CA THR A 18 -5.89 -4.79 -1.12
C THR A 18 -4.44 -5.29 -1.04
N PHE A 19 -3.66 -5.06 -2.09
CA PHE A 19 -2.24 -5.40 -2.11
C PHE A 19 -1.47 -4.70 -0.98
N MET A 20 -1.68 -3.40 -0.78
CA MET A 20 -0.97 -2.62 0.25
C MET A 20 -1.35 -3.04 1.67
N LEU A 21 -2.62 -3.38 1.91
CA LEU A 21 -3.06 -3.90 3.21
C LEU A 21 -2.42 -5.26 3.51
N PHE A 22 -2.48 -6.22 2.58
CA PHE A 22 -1.90 -7.57 2.78
C PHE A 22 -0.37 -7.59 2.87
N ASN A 23 0.29 -6.57 2.32
CA ASN A 23 1.74 -6.44 2.34
C ASN A 23 2.23 -5.40 3.34
N TYR A 24 1.36 -4.80 4.17
CA TYR A 24 1.72 -3.69 5.06
C TYR A 24 2.96 -3.98 5.91
N LEU A 25 3.01 -5.14 6.57
CA LEU A 25 4.13 -5.58 7.40
C LEU A 25 5.41 -5.88 6.59
N ASN A 26 5.29 -6.04 5.27
CA ASN A 26 6.37 -6.41 4.36
C ASN A 26 6.81 -5.24 3.45
N ILE A 27 6.24 -4.03 3.61
CA ILE A 27 6.55 -2.89 2.73
C ILE A 27 8.05 -2.55 2.75
N ASP A 28 8.71 -2.63 3.90
CA ASP A 28 10.15 -2.33 3.98
C ASP A 28 10.97 -3.33 3.16
N ASN A 29 10.62 -4.60 3.18
CA ASN A 29 11.27 -5.62 2.36
C ASN A 29 11.02 -5.40 0.86
N LEU A 30 9.82 -4.93 0.48
CA LEU A 30 9.53 -4.54 -0.91
C LEU A 30 10.39 -3.35 -1.37
N ILE A 31 10.59 -2.36 -0.49
CA ILE A 31 11.48 -1.22 -0.74
C ILE A 31 12.93 -1.71 -0.90
N GLU A 32 13.43 -2.54 0.01
CA GLU A 32 14.80 -3.05 -0.06
C GLU A 32 15.04 -3.94 -1.27
N LYS A 33 14.05 -4.76 -1.66
CA LYS A 33 14.10 -5.51 -2.91
C LYS A 33 14.22 -4.56 -4.11
N ARG A 34 13.39 -3.52 -4.18
CA ARG A 34 13.45 -2.53 -5.27
C ARG A 34 14.80 -1.82 -5.33
N LYS A 35 15.40 -1.48 -4.19
CA LYS A 35 16.75 -0.88 -4.14
C LYS A 35 17.81 -1.83 -4.69
N LYS A 36 17.77 -3.12 -4.33
CA LYS A 36 18.67 -4.13 -4.88
C LYS A 36 18.53 -4.25 -6.39
N ASP A 37 17.30 -4.32 -6.90
CA ASP A 37 17.03 -4.37 -8.34
C ASP A 37 17.62 -3.14 -9.07
N LEU A 38 17.52 -1.95 -8.48
CA LEU A 38 18.11 -0.73 -9.03
C LEU A 38 19.64 -0.78 -9.06
N ILE A 39 20.29 -1.30 -8.02
CA ILE A 39 21.75 -1.48 -7.97
C ILE A 39 22.20 -2.49 -9.04
N GLU A 40 21.52 -3.63 -9.14
CA GLU A 40 21.86 -4.68 -10.12
C GLU A 40 21.75 -4.15 -11.56
N ASN A 41 20.70 -3.37 -11.86
CA ASN A 41 20.54 -2.74 -13.16
C ASN A 41 21.67 -1.75 -13.47
N VAL A 42 22.15 -0.99 -12.48
CA VAL A 42 23.31 -0.10 -12.64
C VAL A 42 24.58 -0.91 -12.89
N ASN A 43 24.81 -1.99 -12.15
CA ASN A 43 25.98 -2.85 -12.31
C ASN A 43 26.00 -3.56 -13.68
N ILE A 44 24.86 -4.06 -14.16
CA ILE A 44 24.73 -4.67 -15.49
C ILE A 44 25.00 -3.62 -16.58
N SER A 45 24.40 -2.44 -16.44
CA SER A 45 24.61 -1.33 -17.38
C SER A 45 26.08 -0.89 -17.40
N ASN A 46 26.72 -0.75 -16.24
CA ASN A 46 28.14 -0.45 -16.11
C ASN A 46 29.01 -1.54 -16.72
N ASN A 47 28.70 -2.84 -16.52
CA ASN A 47 29.48 -3.93 -17.13
C ASN A 47 29.35 -3.99 -18.65
N ALA A 48 28.16 -3.69 -19.19
CA ALA A 48 27.94 -3.57 -20.63
C ALA A 48 28.63 -2.31 -21.20
N TRP A 49 28.65 -1.23 -20.42
CA TRP A 49 29.19 0.07 -20.80
C TRP A 49 30.73 0.15 -20.67
N LEU A 50 31.32 -0.42 -19.61
CA LEU A 50 32.78 -0.60 -19.43
C LEU A 50 33.39 -1.52 -20.50
N LYS A 51 32.60 -2.47 -21.02
CA LYS A 51 32.98 -3.24 -22.22
C LYS A 51 32.98 -2.40 -23.50
N SER A 52 32.31 -1.25 -23.50
CA SER A 52 32.21 -0.35 -24.65
C SER A 52 33.18 0.82 -24.59
N LEU A 53 33.36 1.50 -23.44
CA LEU A 53 34.12 2.76 -23.34
C LEU A 53 34.64 2.99 -21.91
N ASN A 54 35.78 3.67 -21.80
CA ASN A 54 36.64 3.77 -20.63
C ASN A 54 36.33 5.00 -19.75
N GLU A 55 35.06 5.30 -19.39
CA GLU A 55 34.72 6.67 -18.91
C GLU A 55 33.49 6.82 -17.95
N SER A 56 33.75 6.99 -16.64
CA SER A 56 32.78 7.36 -15.58
C SER A 56 31.96 6.20 -14.97
N ALA A 57 32.40 5.78 -13.79
CA ALA A 57 31.63 4.90 -12.91
C ALA A 57 30.52 5.72 -12.20
N ASN A 58 29.29 5.20 -12.17
CA ASN A 58 28.22 5.72 -11.31
C ASN A 58 28.71 5.78 -9.84
N THR A 59 28.59 6.94 -9.20
CA THR A 59 28.99 7.14 -7.79
C THR A 59 27.92 6.62 -6.82
N LEU A 60 28.29 6.46 -5.54
CA LEU A 60 27.31 6.15 -4.47
C LEU A 60 26.21 7.21 -4.39
N GLU A 61 26.54 8.48 -4.64
CA GLU A 61 25.58 9.59 -4.64
C GLU A 61 24.52 9.42 -5.74
N ASP A 62 24.93 8.99 -6.94
CA ASP A 62 24.01 8.74 -8.05
C ASP A 62 23.01 7.62 -7.73
N VAL A 63 23.45 6.59 -7.00
CA VAL A 63 22.59 5.47 -6.57
C VAL A 63 21.59 5.94 -5.51
N VAL A 64 22.02 6.77 -4.56
CA VAL A 64 21.13 7.35 -3.53
C VAL A 64 20.08 8.25 -4.17
N ILE A 65 20.48 9.12 -5.10
CA ILE A 65 19.56 9.98 -5.86
C ILE A 65 18.53 9.13 -6.63
N LYS A 66 18.94 8.00 -7.21
CA LYS A 66 18.01 7.06 -7.86
C LYS A 66 17.01 6.45 -6.89
N PHE A 67 17.41 6.11 -5.67
CA PHE A 67 16.49 5.58 -4.66
C PHE A 67 15.47 6.62 -4.20
N ASP A 68 15.90 7.86 -3.97
CA ASP A 68 15.03 8.93 -3.48
C ASP A 68 14.03 9.39 -4.55
N ASN A 69 14.38 9.26 -5.83
CA ASN A 69 13.51 9.61 -6.94
C ASN A 69 12.71 8.44 -7.55
N ASP A 70 12.92 7.20 -7.07
CA ASP A 70 12.18 6.04 -7.58
C ASP A 70 10.71 6.13 -7.15
N LYS A 71 9.83 6.28 -8.16
CA LYS A 71 8.38 6.44 -7.94
C LYS A 71 7.77 5.29 -7.16
N THR A 72 8.26 4.05 -7.34
CA THR A 72 7.75 2.87 -6.63
C THR A 72 8.13 2.93 -5.15
N ILE A 73 9.39 3.24 -4.82
CA ILE A 73 9.85 3.43 -3.44
C ILE A 73 9.06 4.54 -2.75
N LEU A 74 8.90 5.70 -3.42
CA LEU A 74 8.13 6.82 -2.89
C LEU A 74 6.67 6.45 -2.63
N LYS A 75 6.03 5.73 -3.57
CA LYS A 75 4.64 5.27 -3.44
C LYS A 75 4.47 4.28 -2.29
N LEU A 76 5.38 3.32 -2.14
CA LEU A 76 5.40 2.36 -1.03
C LEU A 76 5.53 3.07 0.34
N LYS A 77 6.45 4.04 0.47
CA LYS A 77 6.62 4.85 1.68
C LYS A 77 5.34 5.63 2.03
N ARG A 78 4.71 6.27 1.04
CA ARG A 78 3.47 7.06 1.23
C ARG A 78 2.30 6.19 1.68
N TRP A 79 2.13 5.01 1.08
CA TRP A 79 1.13 4.05 1.50
C TRP A 79 1.34 3.54 2.93
N LYS A 80 2.60 3.22 3.30
CA LYS A 80 2.92 2.78 4.66
C LYS A 80 2.50 3.84 5.69
N LEU A 81 2.85 5.10 5.45
CA LEU A 81 2.45 6.22 6.31
C LEU A 81 0.94 6.41 6.37
N LEU A 82 0.25 6.28 5.24
CA LEU A 82 -1.21 6.37 5.17
C LEU A 82 -1.87 5.27 6.00
N ILE A 83 -1.54 4.00 5.75
CA ILE A 83 -2.12 2.86 6.46
C ILE A 83 -1.81 2.95 7.96
N ASN A 84 -0.59 3.33 8.35
CA ASN A 84 -0.24 3.52 9.75
C ASN A 84 -1.15 4.59 10.41
N SER A 85 -1.27 5.77 9.79
CA SER A 85 -2.12 6.85 10.32
C SER A 85 -3.61 6.47 10.35
N PHE A 86 -4.07 5.70 9.37
CA PHE A 86 -5.45 5.21 9.31
C PHE A 86 -5.71 4.20 10.44
N ASN A 87 -4.81 3.25 10.63
CA ASN A 87 -4.93 2.23 11.66
C ASN A 87 -4.89 2.82 13.08
N SER A 88 -4.03 3.82 13.34
CA SER A 88 -4.02 4.54 14.62
C SER A 88 -5.37 5.21 14.92
N ARG A 89 -5.97 5.89 13.92
CA ARG A 89 -7.29 6.52 14.09
C ARG A 89 -8.42 5.52 14.36
N LEU A 90 -8.32 4.32 13.80
CA LEU A 90 -9.31 3.26 14.05
C LEU A 90 -9.16 2.64 15.44
N TYR A 91 -7.93 2.59 15.96
CA TYR A 91 -7.65 2.10 17.31
C TYR A 91 -8.24 3.02 18.39
N ASP A 92 -8.18 4.34 18.15
CA ASP A 92 -8.69 5.35 19.09
C ASP A 92 -10.23 5.51 19.06
N ASN A 93 -10.94 4.71 18.26
CA ASN A 93 -12.39 4.78 18.11
C ASN A 93 -13.11 3.94 19.18
N GLU A 94 -14.26 4.40 19.67
CA GLU A 94 -15.11 3.70 20.65
C GLU A 94 -15.50 2.28 20.19
N ASN A 95 -15.60 2.06 18.88
CA ASN A 95 -15.78 0.74 18.29
C ASN A 95 -14.61 0.38 17.34
N PRO A 96 -13.60 -0.37 17.83
CA PRO A 96 -12.40 -0.69 17.06
C PRO A 96 -12.58 -1.90 16.11
N VAL A 97 -13.81 -2.29 15.73
CA VAL A 97 -14.04 -3.43 14.81
C VAL A 97 -13.26 -3.27 13.49
N TYR A 98 -13.19 -2.07 12.92
CA TYR A 98 -12.39 -1.80 11.72
C TYR A 98 -10.88 -1.97 11.95
N TYR A 99 -10.38 -1.60 13.14
CA TYR A 99 -8.98 -1.84 13.52
C TYR A 99 -8.70 -3.33 13.59
N TRP A 100 -9.56 -4.10 14.26
CA TRP A 100 -9.40 -5.55 14.39
C TRP A 100 -9.55 -6.26 13.05
N LEU A 101 -10.43 -5.79 12.17
CA LEU A 101 -10.52 -6.29 10.80
C LEU A 101 -9.19 -6.12 10.05
N ILE A 102 -8.55 -4.94 10.11
CA ILE A 102 -7.22 -4.75 9.50
C ILE A 102 -6.21 -5.74 10.08
N ARG A 103 -6.11 -5.80 11.41
CA ARG A 103 -5.14 -6.65 12.10
C ARG A 103 -5.31 -8.12 11.74
N LEU A 104 -6.50 -8.67 11.97
CA LEU A 104 -6.75 -10.10 11.84
C LEU A 104 -6.77 -10.54 10.37
N LYS A 105 -7.45 -9.80 9.48
CA LYS A 105 -7.62 -10.22 8.08
C LYS A 105 -6.37 -9.94 7.25
N TYR A 106 -5.78 -8.76 7.36
CA TYR A 106 -4.74 -8.31 6.42
C TYR A 106 -3.33 -8.52 6.95
N MET A 107 -3.11 -8.27 8.24
CA MET A 107 -1.77 -8.40 8.84
C MET A 107 -1.50 -9.84 9.29
N ASP A 108 -2.38 -10.40 10.11
CA ASP A 108 -2.24 -11.73 10.69
C ASP A 108 -2.74 -12.84 9.74
N LYS A 109 -3.56 -12.47 8.75
CA LYS A 109 -4.09 -13.37 7.71
C LYS A 109 -4.83 -14.58 8.30
N VAL A 110 -5.63 -14.31 9.33
CA VAL A 110 -6.46 -15.31 10.01
C VAL A 110 -7.50 -15.85 9.04
N GLU A 111 -7.74 -17.16 9.10
CA GLU A 111 -8.77 -17.85 8.33
C GLU A 111 -10.17 -17.26 8.57
N GLU A 112 -11.01 -17.25 7.54
CA GLU A 112 -12.29 -16.53 7.54
C GLU A 112 -13.20 -16.96 8.70
N ASN A 113 -13.36 -18.27 8.94
CA ASN A 113 -14.23 -18.75 10.02
C ASN A 113 -13.78 -18.24 11.40
N THR A 114 -12.47 -18.28 11.66
CA THR A 114 -11.89 -17.77 12.91
C THR A 114 -11.99 -16.25 13.00
N LEU A 115 -11.92 -15.54 11.88
CA LEU A 115 -12.13 -14.08 11.82
C LEU A 115 -13.57 -13.72 12.20
N LEU A 116 -14.56 -14.42 11.64
CA LEU A 116 -15.98 -14.22 11.95
C LEU A 116 -16.27 -14.45 13.44
N GLU A 117 -15.76 -15.56 13.99
CA GLU A 117 -15.89 -15.89 15.41
C GLU A 117 -15.24 -14.82 16.31
N LYS A 118 -14.04 -14.34 15.97
CA LYS A 118 -13.32 -13.34 16.79
C LYS A 118 -13.97 -11.95 16.76
N LEU A 119 -14.62 -11.60 15.66
CA LEU A 119 -15.26 -10.30 15.49
C LEU A 119 -16.74 -10.32 15.89
N ASP A 120 -17.31 -11.51 16.15
CA ASP A 120 -18.74 -11.71 16.43
C ASP A 120 -19.63 -11.10 15.33
N ILE A 121 -19.29 -11.42 14.07
CA ILE A 121 -20.00 -10.94 12.88
C ILE A 121 -20.30 -12.08 11.91
N ASP A 122 -21.28 -11.89 11.03
CA ASP A 122 -21.57 -12.79 9.93
C ASP A 122 -20.79 -12.46 8.63
N LYS A 123 -20.95 -13.30 7.61
CA LYS A 123 -20.25 -13.14 6.32
C LYS A 123 -20.65 -11.88 5.56
N GLU A 124 -21.91 -11.49 5.63
CA GLU A 124 -22.41 -10.31 4.92
C GLU A 124 -21.94 -9.04 5.64
N GLU A 125 -21.92 -9.04 6.97
CA GLU A 125 -21.30 -7.99 7.79
C GLU A 125 -19.81 -7.85 7.50
N LEU A 126 -19.06 -8.96 7.48
CA LEU A 126 -17.64 -8.95 7.14
C LEU A 126 -17.38 -8.31 5.76
N LYS A 127 -18.19 -8.69 4.76
CA LYS A 127 -18.10 -8.13 3.42
C LYS A 127 -18.41 -6.63 3.40
N ASN A 128 -19.44 -6.19 4.10
CA ASN A 128 -19.82 -4.78 4.17
C ASN A 128 -18.77 -3.93 4.91
N LEU A 129 -18.23 -4.44 6.02
CA LEU A 129 -17.13 -3.81 6.75
C LEU A 129 -15.89 -3.71 5.87
N ASP A 130 -15.55 -4.75 5.11
CA ASP A 130 -14.40 -4.76 4.21
C ASP A 130 -14.52 -3.73 3.08
N ILE A 131 -15.68 -3.66 2.44
CA ILE A 131 -15.99 -2.68 1.39
C ILE A 131 -15.87 -1.26 1.95
N TYR A 132 -16.48 -1.00 3.11
CA TYR A 132 -16.47 0.33 3.72
C TYR A 132 -15.07 0.73 4.18
N LEU A 133 -14.32 -0.19 4.78
CA LEU A 133 -12.92 0.01 5.19
C LEU A 133 -12.05 0.42 4.00
N LYS A 134 -12.11 -0.36 2.91
CA LYS A 134 -11.38 -0.08 1.68
C LYS A 134 -11.79 1.25 1.07
N TRP A 135 -13.07 1.58 1.10
CA TRP A 135 -13.57 2.85 0.59
C TRP A 135 -13.05 4.05 1.41
N LYS A 136 -13.06 3.96 2.75
CA LYS A 136 -12.49 5.00 3.60
C LYS A 136 -11.00 5.20 3.32
N LEU A 137 -10.26 4.11 3.17
CA LEU A 137 -8.84 4.17 2.84
C LEU A 137 -8.61 4.73 1.43
N TYR A 138 -9.47 4.39 0.47
CA TYR A 138 -9.47 4.95 -0.90
C TYR A 138 -9.65 6.47 -0.88
N CYS A 139 -10.65 7.00 -0.18
CA CYS A 139 -10.87 8.44 -0.06
C CYS A 139 -9.62 9.16 0.48
N LEU A 140 -9.01 8.64 1.54
CA LEU A 140 -7.78 9.22 2.11
C LEU A 140 -6.58 9.13 1.14
N ALA A 141 -6.49 8.05 0.36
CA ALA A 141 -5.44 7.88 -0.63
C ALA A 141 -5.60 8.87 -1.81
N VAL A 142 -6.83 9.15 -2.24
CA VAL A 142 -7.15 10.20 -3.22
C VAL A 142 -6.75 11.58 -2.66
N GLU A 143 -7.19 11.94 -1.45
CA GLU A 143 -6.86 13.23 -0.82
C GLU A 143 -5.35 13.46 -0.74
N ARG A 144 -4.59 12.38 -0.57
CA ARG A 144 -3.13 12.43 -0.51
C ARG A 144 -2.46 12.26 -1.86
N ASN A 145 -3.18 12.19 -2.98
CA ASN A 145 -2.65 12.00 -4.34
C ASN A 145 -1.78 10.73 -4.50
N LEU A 146 -2.22 9.58 -3.95
CA LEU A 146 -1.51 8.29 -4.10
C LEU A 146 -1.88 7.56 -5.40
N PHE A 147 -3.01 7.89 -6.00
CA PHE A 147 -3.40 7.46 -7.34
C PHE A 147 -3.07 8.58 -8.31
N ASP A 148 -2.33 8.27 -9.37
CA ASP A 148 -1.97 9.25 -10.39
C ASP A 148 -3.27 9.72 -11.10
N GLY A 149 -3.68 10.97 -10.86
CA GLY A 149 -4.47 11.78 -11.80
C GLY A 149 -5.79 11.23 -12.34
N GLY A 150 -6.60 10.57 -11.52
CA GLY A 150 -8.02 10.37 -11.83
C GLY A 150 -8.84 11.45 -11.15
N GLU A 151 -9.39 12.41 -11.91
CA GLU A 151 -10.38 13.36 -11.41
C GLU A 151 -11.46 12.60 -10.62
N VAL A 152 -11.52 12.83 -9.31
CA VAL A 152 -12.72 12.53 -8.55
C VAL A 152 -13.68 13.65 -8.87
N ASN A 153 -14.54 13.42 -9.85
CA ASN A 153 -15.73 14.24 -10.04
C ASN A 153 -16.55 14.11 -8.75
N VAL A 154 -16.50 15.17 -7.94
CA VAL A 154 -17.36 15.41 -6.77
C VAL A 154 -18.76 15.76 -7.25
#